data_AF-A0A842Y4E7-F1
#
_entry.id   AF-A0A842Y4E7-F1
#
_cell.length_a   1.000
_cell.length_b   1.000
_cell.length_c   1.000
_cell.angle_alpha   90.00
_cell.angle_beta   90.00
_cell.angle_gamma   90.00
#
_symmetry.space_group_name_H-M   'P 1'
#
loop_
_entity.id
_entity.type
_entity.pdbx_description
1 polymer ?
#
loop_
_entity_poly.entity_id
_entity_poly.type
_entity_poly.pdbx_seq_one_letter_code
_entity_poly.pdbx_strand_id
1 'polypeptide(L)'
;MVDASIAEMGIESIIANQKGLVAIGAGLAVGLAGIGSGIAEKDIGAAAVGAMAEREELFGKGLILTVIPETIVIFGLVVAILLLFL
;
A
#
# COMPACT_ATOMS: atom_id res chain seq x y z
N MET A 1 -10.69 -49.07 6.59
CA MET A 1 -10.07 -48.07 5.70
C MET A 1 -10.84 -46.78 5.90
N VAL A 2 -10.44 -46.00 6.92
CA VAL A 2 -11.01 -44.67 7.16
C VAL A 2 -10.52 -43.80 6.01
N ASP A 3 -11.46 -43.15 5.34
CA ASP A 3 -11.25 -42.39 4.11
C ASP A 3 -10.24 -41.25 4.35
N ALA A 4 -9.06 -41.36 3.74
CA ALA A 4 -8.03 -40.33 3.77
C ALA A 4 -8.48 -39.03 3.06
N SER A 5 -9.51 -39.08 2.21
CA SER A 5 -10.00 -37.92 1.45
C SER A 5 -10.67 -36.85 2.35
N ILE A 6 -11.30 -37.27 3.45
CA ILE A 6 -11.95 -36.34 4.40
C ILE A 6 -10.91 -35.52 5.18
N ALA A 7 -9.73 -36.11 5.43
CA ALA A 7 -8.64 -35.43 6.12
C ALA A 7 -7.92 -34.41 5.21
N GLU A 8 -7.76 -34.71 3.91
CA GLU A 8 -7.20 -33.78 2.92
C GLU A 8 -8.09 -32.56 2.69
N MET A 9 -9.41 -32.76 2.61
CA MET A 9 -10.39 -31.67 2.46
C MET A 9 -10.34 -30.65 3.61
N GLY A 10 -9.99 -31.11 4.82
CA GLY A 10 -9.77 -30.22 5.97
C GLY A 10 -8.53 -29.34 5.81
N ILE A 11 -7.42 -29.90 5.34
CA ILE A 11 -6.13 -29.17 5.16
C ILE A 11 -6.26 -28.11 4.06
N GLU A 12 -6.91 -28.44 2.96
CA GLU A 12 -7.08 -27.54 1.81
C GLU A 12 -7.89 -26.30 2.18
N SER A 13 -8.92 -26.47 3.01
CA SER A 13 -9.72 -25.35 3.55
C SER A 13 -8.92 -24.44 4.51
N ILE A 14 -7.99 -25.01 5.29
CA ILE A 14 -7.15 -24.25 6.22
C ILE A 14 -6.16 -23.38 5.42
N ILE A 15 -5.52 -23.96 4.39
CA ILE A 15 -4.60 -23.24 3.51
C ILE A 15 -5.33 -22.12 2.75
N ALA A 16 -6.55 -22.36 2.26
CA ALA A 16 -7.35 -21.35 1.60
C ALA A 16 -7.68 -20.16 2.53
N ASN A 17 -8.08 -20.43 3.77
CA ASN A 17 -8.35 -19.38 4.77
C ASN A 17 -7.10 -18.58 5.14
N GLN A 18 -5.95 -19.25 5.29
CA GLN A 18 -4.68 -18.58 5.58
C GLN A 18 -4.29 -17.62 4.44
N LYS A 19 -4.40 -18.06 3.17
CA LYS A 19 -4.15 -17.20 2.00
C LYS A 19 -5.12 -16.01 1.95
N GLY A 20 -6.39 -16.22 2.29
CA GLY A 20 -7.38 -15.15 2.37
C GLY A 20 -7.02 -14.07 3.39
N LEU A 21 -6.59 -14.47 4.59
CA LEU A 21 -6.15 -13.53 5.64
C LEU A 21 -4.90 -12.75 5.21
N VAL A 22 -3.93 -13.41 4.56
CA VAL A 22 -2.74 -12.76 4.00
C VAL A 22 -3.12 -11.71 2.95
N ALA A 23 -4.05 -12.03 2.05
CA ALA A 23 -4.50 -11.09 1.02
C ALA A 23 -5.20 -9.86 1.61
N ILE A 24 -6.01 -10.04 2.67
CA ILE A 24 -6.61 -8.93 3.42
C ILE A 24 -5.51 -8.07 4.07
N GLY A 25 -4.53 -8.68 4.72
CA GLY A 25 -3.40 -7.98 5.31
C GLY A 25 -2.59 -7.17 4.29
N ALA A 26 -2.32 -7.74 3.12
CA ALA A 26 -1.66 -7.05 2.01
C ALA A 26 -2.47 -5.84 1.51
N GLY A 27 -3.79 -6.01 1.33
CA GLY A 27 -4.68 -4.92 0.94
C GLY A 27 -4.72 -3.78 1.96
N LEU A 28 -4.77 -4.12 3.26
CA LEU A 28 -4.73 -3.13 4.34
C LEU A 28 -3.40 -2.38 4.41
N ALA A 29 -2.27 -3.06 4.20
CA ALA A 29 -0.95 -2.45 4.20
C ALA A 29 -0.82 -1.35 3.13
N VAL A 30 -1.22 -1.64 1.88
CA VAL A 30 -1.20 -0.64 0.79
C VAL A 30 -2.27 0.42 1.00
N GLY A 31 -3.49 0.02 1.36
CA GLY A 31 -4.63 0.93 1.49
C GLY A 31 -4.42 2.00 2.55
N LEU A 32 -3.95 1.62 3.75
CA LEU A 32 -3.69 2.57 4.83
C LEU A 32 -2.47 3.46 4.54
N ALA A 33 -1.42 2.91 3.93
CA ALA A 33 -0.27 3.70 3.46
C ALA A 33 -0.67 4.72 2.40
N GLY A 34 -1.54 4.32 1.45
CA GLY A 34 -2.15 5.18 0.43
C GLY A 34 -2.92 6.35 1.00
N ILE A 35 -3.78 6.09 1.99
CA ILE A 35 -4.53 7.14 2.68
C ILE A 35 -3.56 8.11 3.38
N GLY A 36 -2.53 7.60 4.07
CA GLY A 36 -1.51 8.44 4.71
C GLY A 36 -0.75 9.33 3.72
N SER A 37 -0.30 8.76 2.59
CA SER A 37 0.38 9.51 1.53
C SER A 37 -0.51 10.60 0.94
N GLY A 38 -1.75 10.25 0.58
CA GLY A 38 -2.70 11.19 -0.02
C GLY A 38 -3.05 12.36 0.91
N ILE A 39 -3.15 12.14 2.22
CA ILE A 39 -3.38 13.23 3.18
C ILE A 39 -2.20 14.20 3.20
N ALA A 40 -0.96 13.68 3.19
CA ALA A 40 0.24 14.52 3.14
C ALA A 40 0.36 15.28 1.80
N GLU A 41 0.08 14.61 0.68
CA GLU A 41 0.11 15.21 -0.66
C GLU A 41 -0.95 16.30 -0.83
N LYS A 42 -2.13 16.17 -0.21
CA LYS A 42 -3.18 17.21 -0.27
C LYS A 42 -2.63 18.58 0.19
N ASP A 43 -1.90 18.59 1.30
CA ASP A 43 -1.36 19.83 1.87
C ASP A 43 -0.11 20.31 1.11
N ILE A 44 0.79 19.38 0.74
CA ILE A 44 2.02 19.72 -0.01
C ILE A 44 1.68 20.23 -1.41
N GLY A 45 0.76 19.58 -2.12
CA GLY A 45 0.33 19.96 -3.47
C GLY A 45 -0.34 21.33 -3.48
N ALA A 46 -1.21 21.62 -2.51
CA ALA A 46 -1.82 22.95 -2.37
C ALA A 46 -0.77 24.04 -2.14
N ALA A 47 0.21 23.80 -1.26
CA ALA A 47 1.30 24.74 -1.01
C ALA A 47 2.22 24.92 -2.22
N ALA A 48 2.55 23.83 -2.93
CA ALA A 48 3.38 23.87 -4.12
C ALA A 48 2.71 24.68 -5.24
N VAL A 49 1.42 24.44 -5.52
CA VAL A 49 0.68 25.18 -6.54
C VAL A 49 0.56 26.66 -6.18
N GLY A 50 0.29 26.98 -4.90
CA GLY A 50 0.27 28.37 -4.43
C GLY A 50 1.60 29.09 -4.64
N ALA A 51 2.71 28.44 -4.29
CA ALA A 51 4.05 29.00 -4.47
C ALA A 51 4.42 29.19 -5.96
N MET A 52 4.01 28.26 -6.82
CA MET A 52 4.23 28.36 -8.26
C MET A 52 3.42 29.48 -8.92
N ALA A 53 2.24 29.79 -8.39
CA ALA A 53 1.43 30.90 -8.88
C ALA A 53 2.09 32.27 -8.65
N GLU A 54 2.94 32.39 -7.62
CA GLU A 54 3.75 33.59 -7.38
C GLU A 54 5.10 33.54 -8.10
N ARG A 55 5.74 32.37 -8.16
CA ARG A 55 7.09 32.16 -8.70
C ARG A 55 7.19 30.83 -9.42
N GLU A 56 7.11 30.86 -10.75
CA GLU A 56 7.17 29.66 -11.58
C GLU A 56 8.50 28.88 -11.42
N GLU A 57 9.60 29.57 -11.07
CA GLU A 57 10.89 28.91 -10.83
C GLU A 57 10.87 27.91 -9.67
N LEU A 58 9.84 27.96 -8.82
CA LEU A 58 9.66 27.04 -7.69
C LEU A 58 9.07 25.69 -8.08
N PHE A 59 8.67 25.49 -9.34
CA PHE A 59 8.09 24.22 -9.81
C PHE A 59 8.94 23.00 -9.45
N GLY A 60 10.24 23.05 -9.73
CA GLY A 60 11.15 21.92 -9.45
C GLY A 60 11.23 21.59 -7.96
N LYS A 61 11.21 22.60 -7.09
CA LYS A 61 11.20 22.40 -5.63
C LYS A 61 9.87 21.84 -5.15
N GLY A 62 8.75 22.35 -5.68
CA GLY A 62 7.41 21.84 -5.40
C GLY A 62 7.28 20.35 -5.76
N LEU A 63 7.78 19.95 -6.93
CA LEU A 63 7.75 18.56 -7.37
C LEU A 63 8.55 17.64 -6.43
N ILE A 64 9.76 18.04 -6.02
CA ILE A 64 10.59 17.25 -5.09
C ILE A 64 9.90 17.06 -3.73
N LEU A 65 9.27 18.12 -3.20
CA LEU A 65 8.56 18.03 -1.92
C LEU A 65 7.32 17.12 -2.01
N THR A 66 6.64 17.11 -3.16
CA THR A 66 5.44 16.27 -3.38
C THR A 66 5.79 14.78 -3.53
N VAL A 67 7.03 14.44 -3.89
CA VAL A 67 7.50 13.04 -3.97
C VAL A 67 7.86 12.44 -2.60
N ILE A 68 8.09 13.25 -1.57
CA ILE A 68 8.48 12.73 -0.25
C ILE A 68 7.41 11.78 0.32
N PRO A 69 6.11 12.13 0.34
CA PRO A 69 5.04 11.23 0.79
C PRO A 69 4.94 9.91 0.02
N GLU A 70 5.23 9.88 -1.30
CA GLU A 70 5.16 8.66 -2.12
C GLU A 70 6.01 7.50 -1.54
N THR A 71 7.08 7.83 -0.83
CA THR A 71 7.92 6.83 -0.12
C THR A 71 7.10 6.00 0.88
N ILE A 72 6.10 6.61 1.53
CA ILE A 72 5.19 5.95 2.48
C ILE A 72 4.36 4.88 1.74
N VAL A 73 3.82 5.23 0.57
CA VAL A 73 3.05 4.31 -0.27
C VAL A 73 3.93 3.17 -0.78
N ILE A 74 5.16 3.46 -1.18
CA ILE A 74 6.12 2.46 -1.63
C ILE A 74 6.42 1.46 -0.51
N PHE A 75 6.58 1.91 0.74
CA PHE A 75 6.76 0.98 1.87
C PHE A 75 5.52 0.09 2.09
N GLY A 76 4.31 0.64 2.00
CA GLY A 76 3.07 -0.16 2.06
C GLY A 76 3.00 -1.21 0.94
N LEU A 77 3.39 -0.83 -0.28
CA LEU A 77 3.47 -1.73 -1.42
C LEU A 77 4.51 -2.83 -1.23
N VAL A 78 5.70 -2.50 -0.73
CA VAL A 78 6.76 -3.49 -0.43
C VAL A 78 6.26 -4.50 0.60
N VAL A 79 5.62 -4.05 1.69
CA VAL A 79 5.05 -4.95 2.70
C VAL A 79 4.00 -5.88 2.09
N ALA A 80 3.11 -5.36 1.24
CA ALA A 80 2.10 -6.19 0.58
C ALA A 80 2.71 -7.23 -0.37
N ILE A 81 3.75 -6.86 -1.13
CA ILE A 81 4.50 -7.80 -1.97
C ILE A 81 5.15 -8.88 -1.09
N LEU A 82 5.79 -8.50 0.02
CA LEU A 82 6.38 -9.47 0.94
C LEU A 82 5.32 -10.42 1.51
N LEU A 83 4.13 -9.93 1.88
CA LEU A 83 3.05 -10.79 2.38
C LEU A 83 2.52 -11.75 1.31
N LEU A 84 2.44 -11.34 0.05
CA LEU A 84 1.85 -12.15 -1.02
C LEU A 84 2.82 -13.18 -1.61
N PHE A 85 4.11 -12.90 -1.59
CA PHE A 85 5.12 -13.70 -2.31
C PHE A 85 6.13 -14.41 -1.41
N LEU A 86 6.18 -14.11 -0.10
CA LEU A 86 6.98 -14.81 0.89
C LEU A 86 6.12 -15.83 1.66
#